data_AF-A0A7H1B296-F1
#
_entry.id   AF-A0A7H1B296-F1
#
_cell.length_a   1.000
_cell.length_b   1.000
_cell.length_c   1.000
_cell.angle_alpha   90.00
_cell.angle_beta   90.00
_cell.angle_gamma   90.00
#
_symmetry.space_group_name_H-M   'P 1'
#
loop_
_entity.id
_entity.type
_entity.pdbx_description
1 polymer ?
#
loop_
_entity_poly.entity_id
_entity_poly.type
_entity_poly.pdbx_seq_one_letter_code
_entity_poly.pdbx_strand_id
1 'polypeptide(L)'
;MSLQPARPRWPLVTLRVTAALVALLALAQPFLAGGLLQGFYTLLDAHEMAAMILGTAVVLAVAAALLVWRLGGSPGTFAVRYTVLLVLCVAQISLGFSRVLILHIPLGVGIFVMAEKFAADVFRHRPGTEPTTAPGAETAASTEPAGVQA
;
A
#
# COMPACT_ATOMS: atom_id res chain seq x y z
N MET A 1 9.62 36.83 -4.79
CA MET A 1 8.97 36.05 -3.72
C MET A 1 8.01 35.06 -4.38
N SER A 2 8.53 33.90 -4.79
CA SER A 2 7.75 32.87 -5.49
C SER A 2 6.98 32.02 -4.47
N LEU A 3 5.67 32.19 -4.39
CA LEU A 3 4.81 31.30 -3.62
C LEU A 3 4.74 29.96 -4.36
N GLN A 4 5.47 28.95 -3.90
CA GLN A 4 5.23 27.59 -4.37
C GLN A 4 3.80 27.19 -3.96
N PRO A 5 2.93 26.79 -4.89
CA PRO A 5 1.58 26.38 -4.56
C PRO A 5 1.63 25.19 -3.60
N ALA A 6 0.87 25.28 -2.50
CA ALA A 6 0.75 24.18 -1.55
C ALA A 6 0.28 22.91 -2.27
N ARG A 7 1.01 21.80 -2.09
CA ARG A 7 0.67 20.53 -2.73
C ARG A 7 -0.74 20.08 -2.29
N PRO A 8 -1.59 19.59 -3.21
CA PRO A 8 -2.95 19.20 -2.88
C PRO A 8 -2.98 18.00 -1.92
N ARG A 9 -3.77 18.10 -0.85
CA ARG A 9 -3.89 17.05 0.19
C ARG A 9 -4.92 15.97 -0.15
N TRP A 10 -5.81 16.23 -1.10
CA TRP A 10 -6.90 15.31 -1.47
C TRP A 10 -6.43 13.92 -1.94
N PRO A 11 -5.32 13.74 -2.69
CA PRO A 11 -4.92 12.40 -3.13
C PRO A 11 -4.60 11.48 -1.95
N LEU A 12 -3.95 12.03 -0.92
CA LEU A 12 -3.60 11.28 0.28
C LEU A 12 -4.84 10.95 1.13
N VAL A 13 -5.83 11.84 1.18
CA VAL A 13 -7.11 11.55 1.84
C VAL A 13 -7.82 10.41 1.10
N THR A 14 -7.90 10.46 -0.23
CA THR A 14 -8.49 9.39 -1.03
C THR A 14 -7.79 8.05 -0.77
N LEU A 15 -6.46 8.03 -0.74
CA LEU A 15 -5.69 6.82 -0.42
C LEU A 15 -5.95 6.30 0.99
N ARG A 16 -6.11 7.17 1.99
CA ARG A 16 -6.44 6.76 3.36
C ARG A 16 -7.81 6.12 3.47
N VAL A 17 -8.81 6.70 2.79
CA VAL A 17 -10.18 6.18 2.77
C VAL A 17 -10.21 4.80 2.11
N THR A 18 -9.61 4.66 0.93
CA THR A 18 -9.58 3.37 0.23
C THR A 18 -8.74 2.33 0.98
N ALA A 19 -7.61 2.72 1.57
CA ALA A 19 -6.80 1.84 2.42
C ALA A 19 -7.56 1.31 3.64
N ALA A 20 -8.31 2.18 4.33
CA ALA A 20 -9.14 1.80 5.47
C ALA A 20 -10.25 0.82 5.03
N LEU A 21 -10.90 1.08 3.90
CA LEU A 21 -11.91 0.17 3.35
C LEU A 21 -11.33 -1.20 3.02
N VAL A 22 -10.16 -1.24 2.37
CA VAL A 22 -9.43 -2.49 2.07
C VAL A 22 -9.09 -3.26 3.34
N ALA A 23 -8.57 -2.59 4.37
CA ALA A 23 -8.26 -3.22 5.66
C ALA A 23 -9.51 -3.81 6.31
N LEU A 24 -10.59 -3.04 6.44
CA LEU A 24 -11.84 -3.51 7.05
C LEU A 24 -12.43 -4.72 6.31
N LEU A 25 -12.45 -4.69 4.97
CA LEU A 25 -12.93 -5.82 4.17
C LEU A 25 -12.02 -7.04 4.29
N ALA A 26 -10.70 -6.86 4.29
CA ALA A 26 -9.72 -7.93 4.47
C ALA A 26 -9.80 -8.55 5.88
N LEU A 27 -10.04 -7.74 6.91
CA LEU A 27 -10.29 -8.17 8.28
C LEU A 27 -11.58 -9.00 8.39
N ALA A 28 -12.62 -8.66 7.63
CA ALA A 28 -13.87 -9.42 7.63
C ALA A 28 -13.72 -10.84 7.04
N GLN A 29 -12.82 -11.03 6.06
CA GLN A 29 -12.61 -12.31 5.36
C GLN A 29 -12.41 -13.52 6.30
N PRO A 30 -11.48 -13.51 7.27
CA PRO A 30 -11.26 -14.64 8.17
C PRO A 30 -12.47 -14.93 9.08
N PHE A 31 -13.28 -13.94 9.45
CA PHE A 31 -14.51 -14.21 10.22
C PHE A 31 -15.56 -14.94 9.37
N LEU A 32 -15.75 -14.51 8.13
CA LEU A 32 -16.71 -15.13 7.20
C LEU A 32 -16.26 -16.56 6.82
N ALA A 33 -14.98 -16.73 6.49
CA ALA A 33 -14.41 -18.04 6.19
C ALA A 33 -14.39 -18.96 7.43
N GLY A 34 -14.06 -18.42 8.61
CA GLY A 34 -14.08 -19.15 9.87
C GLY A 34 -15.48 -19.65 10.22
N GLY A 35 -16.51 -18.81 10.04
CA GLY A 35 -17.90 -19.21 10.26
C GLY A 35 -18.37 -20.31 9.30
N LEU A 36 -17.94 -20.28 8.03
CA LEU A 36 -18.16 -21.38 7.09
C LEU A 36 -17.55 -22.69 7.61
N LEU A 37 -16.31 -22.66 8.12
CA LEU A 37 -15.64 -23.83 8.69
C LEU A 37 -16.32 -24.34 9.97
N GLN A 38 -17.06 -23.48 10.67
CA GLN A 38 -17.89 -23.83 11.82
C GLN A 38 -19.28 -24.38 11.43
N GLY A 39 -19.60 -24.48 10.14
CA GLY A 39 -20.85 -25.05 9.62
C GLY A 39 -21.92 -24.03 9.25
N PHE A 40 -21.64 -22.72 9.33
CA PHE A 40 -22.56 -21.67 8.88
C PHE A 40 -22.42 -21.44 7.37
N TYR A 41 -22.94 -22.36 6.56
CA TYR A 41 -22.72 -22.38 5.11
C TYR A 41 -23.20 -21.13 4.36
N THR A 42 -24.20 -20.40 4.89
CA THR A 42 -24.66 -19.13 4.32
C THR A 42 -23.60 -18.02 4.35
N LEU A 43 -22.58 -18.15 5.20
CA LEU A 43 -21.43 -17.24 5.21
C LEU A 43 -20.50 -17.45 4.00
N LEU A 44 -20.66 -18.52 3.22
CA LEU A 44 -19.91 -18.70 1.97
C LEU A 44 -20.27 -17.60 0.95
N ASP A 45 -21.56 -17.35 0.74
CA ASP A 45 -22.02 -16.31 -0.19
C ASP A 45 -21.57 -14.92 0.30
N ALA A 46 -21.62 -14.69 1.62
CA ALA A 46 -21.13 -13.45 2.22
C ALA A 46 -19.61 -13.30 2.05
N HIS A 47 -18.85 -14.40 2.22
CA HIS A 47 -17.40 -14.43 2.02
C HIS A 47 -17.04 -14.09 0.57
N GLU A 48 -17.70 -14.72 -0.40
CA GLU A 48 -17.51 -14.46 -1.82
C GLU A 48 -17.85 -13.00 -2.18
N MET A 49 -19.02 -12.51 -1.76
CA MET A 49 -19.44 -11.14 -2.02
C MET A 49 -18.45 -10.13 -1.42
N ALA A 50 -18.02 -10.34 -0.17
CA ALA A 50 -17.03 -9.49 0.48
C ALA A 50 -15.67 -9.56 -0.24
N ALA A 51 -15.28 -10.72 -0.79
CA ALA A 51 -14.05 -10.86 -1.56
C ALA A 51 -14.09 -10.07 -2.88
N MET A 52 -15.24 -10.04 -3.57
CA MET A 52 -15.43 -9.24 -4.79
C MET A 52 -15.41 -7.73 -4.50
N ILE A 53 -16.05 -7.31 -3.40
CA ILE A 53 -16.00 -5.92 -2.94
C ILE A 53 -14.56 -5.54 -2.53
N LEU A 54 -13.85 -6.42 -1.83
CA LEU A 54 -12.43 -6.23 -1.48
C LEU A 54 -11.57 -6.04 -2.73
N GLY A 55 -11.70 -6.91 -3.73
CA GLY A 55 -10.96 -6.78 -5.00
C GLY A 55 -11.21 -5.43 -5.66
N THR A 56 -12.47 -4.97 -5.69
CA THR A 56 -12.84 -3.66 -6.22
C THR A 56 -12.23 -2.52 -5.39
N ALA A 57 -12.28 -2.60 -4.06
CA ALA A 57 -11.68 -1.62 -3.17
C ALA A 57 -10.15 -1.53 -3.36
N VAL A 58 -9.48 -2.67 -3.62
CA VAL A 58 -8.05 -2.70 -3.92
C VAL A 58 -7.75 -2.01 -5.25
N VAL A 59 -8.58 -2.17 -6.29
CA VAL A 59 -8.43 -1.41 -7.55
C VAL A 59 -8.52 0.10 -7.29
N LEU A 60 -9.49 0.53 -6.47
CA LEU A 60 -9.62 1.95 -6.08
C LEU A 60 -8.40 2.43 -5.28
N ALA A 61 -7.83 1.59 -4.41
CA ALA A 61 -6.62 1.90 -3.67
C ALA A 61 -5.38 2.02 -4.60
N VAL A 62 -5.26 1.18 -5.63
CA VAL A 62 -4.24 1.31 -6.67
C VAL A 62 -4.37 2.66 -7.38
N ALA A 63 -5.57 3.02 -7.84
CA ALA A 63 -5.80 4.31 -8.49
C ALA A 63 -5.44 5.49 -7.57
N ALA A 64 -5.87 5.45 -6.31
CA ALA A 64 -5.54 6.47 -5.32
C ALA A 64 -4.03 6.56 -5.05
N ALA A 65 -3.33 5.42 -4.97
CA ALA A 65 -1.90 5.38 -4.76
C ALA A 65 -1.11 5.93 -5.97
N LEU A 66 -1.60 5.69 -7.20
CA LEU A 66 -1.04 6.30 -8.41
C LEU A 66 -1.24 7.82 -8.42
N LEU A 67 -2.38 8.32 -7.96
CA LEU A 67 -2.62 9.77 -7.82
C LEU A 67 -1.66 10.40 -6.79
N VAL A 68 -1.43 9.74 -5.65
CA VAL A 68 -0.46 10.18 -4.64
C VAL A 68 0.97 10.21 -5.21
N TRP A 69 1.35 9.23 -6.02
CA TRP A 69 2.65 9.19 -6.68
C TRP A 69 2.81 10.31 -7.71
N ARG A 70 1.82 10.51 -8.59
CA ARG A 70 1.90 11.46 -9.70
C ARG A 70 1.70 12.91 -9.29
N LEU A 71 0.77 13.20 -8.37
CA LEU A 71 0.39 14.57 -7.99
C LEU A 71 0.91 14.97 -6.60
N GLY A 72 1.12 14.02 -5.70
CA GLY A 72 1.53 14.29 -4.32
C GLY A 72 3.05 14.40 -4.11
N GLY A 73 3.84 13.92 -5.08
CA GLY A 73 5.30 13.85 -4.97
C GLY A 73 5.79 12.88 -3.90
N SER A 74 4.97 11.89 -3.53
CA SER A 74 5.32 10.80 -2.61
C SER A 74 5.98 9.66 -3.37
N PRO A 75 6.84 8.84 -2.73
CA PRO A 75 7.41 7.65 -3.35
C PRO A 75 6.34 6.73 -3.95
N GLY A 76 6.60 6.18 -5.13
CA GLY A 76 5.71 5.24 -5.84
C GLY A 76 5.50 3.90 -5.12
N THR A 77 6.11 3.71 -3.95
CA THR A 77 6.04 2.50 -3.13
C THR A 77 4.61 2.09 -2.81
N PHE A 78 3.70 3.03 -2.54
CA PHE A 78 2.30 2.69 -2.29
C PHE A 78 1.61 2.13 -3.53
N ALA A 79 1.90 2.67 -4.72
CA ALA A 79 1.32 2.15 -5.96
C ALA A 79 1.77 0.70 -6.19
N VAL A 80 3.08 0.43 -6.09
CA VAL A 80 3.62 -0.94 -6.23
C VAL A 80 2.98 -1.89 -5.21
N ARG A 81 2.91 -1.49 -3.93
CA ARG A 81 2.32 -2.30 -2.85
C ARG A 81 0.87 -2.69 -3.13
N TYR A 82 0.01 -1.72 -3.46
CA TYR A 82 -1.40 -2.02 -3.76
C TYR A 82 -1.57 -2.79 -5.07
N THR A 83 -0.69 -2.59 -6.07
CA THR A 83 -0.69 -3.41 -7.29
C THR A 83 -0.32 -4.86 -6.99
N VAL A 84 0.69 -5.11 -6.14
CA VAL A 84 1.01 -6.47 -5.68
C VAL A 84 -0.18 -7.08 -4.94
N LEU A 85 -0.80 -6.31 -4.03
CA LEU A 85 -1.99 -6.78 -3.30
C LEU A 85 -3.13 -7.15 -4.26
N LEU A 86 -3.35 -6.36 -5.32
CA LEU A 86 -4.36 -6.64 -6.36
C LEU A 86 -4.10 -7.99 -7.04
N VAL A 87 -2.86 -8.24 -7.46
CA VAL A 87 -2.47 -9.51 -8.10
C VAL A 87 -2.69 -10.68 -7.14
N LEU A 88 -2.34 -10.53 -5.87
CA LEU A 88 -2.58 -11.55 -4.86
C LEU A 88 -4.08 -11.79 -4.62
N CYS A 89 -4.91 -10.74 -4.59
CA CYS A 89 -6.36 -10.88 -4.50
C CYS A 89 -6.95 -11.65 -5.69
N VAL A 90 -6.49 -11.38 -6.92
CA VAL A 90 -6.93 -12.14 -8.10
C VAL A 90 -6.55 -13.62 -7.96
N ALA A 91 -5.30 -13.91 -7.61
CA ALA A 91 -4.86 -15.29 -7.37
C ALA A 91 -5.67 -15.98 -6.26
N GLN A 92 -5.96 -15.25 -5.17
CA GLN A 92 -6.74 -15.74 -4.04
C GLN A 92 -8.17 -16.11 -4.43
N ILE A 93 -8.82 -15.27 -5.24
CA ILE A 93 -10.16 -15.53 -5.78
C ILE A 93 -10.14 -16.78 -6.66
N SER A 94 -9.17 -16.90 -7.57
CA SER A 94 -9.02 -18.09 -8.43
C SER A 94 -8.80 -19.38 -7.63
N LEU A 95 -7.96 -19.33 -6.59
CA LEU A 95 -7.72 -20.47 -5.69
C LEU A 95 -8.98 -20.83 -4.89
N GLY A 96 -9.79 -19.83 -4.50
CA GLY A 96 -11.06 -20.01 -3.80
C GLY A 96 -12.07 -20.77 -4.66
N PHE A 97 -12.31 -20.29 -5.89
CA PHE A 97 -13.20 -20.97 -6.85
C PHE A 97 -12.71 -22.37 -7.23
N SER A 98 -11.39 -22.56 -7.28
CA SER A 98 -10.76 -23.86 -7.56
C SER A 98 -10.66 -24.77 -6.32
N ARG A 99 -11.13 -24.31 -5.15
CA ARG A 99 -11.14 -25.04 -3.88
C ARG A 99 -9.75 -25.56 -3.43
N VAL A 100 -8.68 -24.88 -3.82
CA VAL A 100 -7.30 -25.25 -3.44
C VAL A 100 -6.98 -24.66 -2.06
N LEU A 101 -7.65 -25.19 -1.02
CA LEU A 101 -7.66 -24.61 0.33
C LEU A 101 -6.26 -24.51 0.97
N ILE A 102 -5.38 -25.46 0.68
CA ILE A 102 -4.02 -25.49 1.22
C ILE A 102 -3.20 -24.26 0.82
N LEU A 103 -3.48 -23.66 -0.33
CA LEU A 103 -2.84 -22.40 -0.78
C LEU A 103 -3.72 -21.19 -0.48
N HIS A 104 -5.04 -21.33 -0.66
CA HIS A 104 -6.00 -20.26 -0.43
C HIS A 104 -5.94 -19.76 1.03
N ILE A 105 -5.94 -20.64 2.02
CA ILE A 105 -5.99 -20.21 3.43
C ILE A 105 -4.72 -19.44 3.82
N PRO A 106 -3.48 -19.95 3.62
CA PRO A 106 -2.28 -19.20 3.98
C PRO A 106 -2.12 -17.91 3.18
N LEU A 107 -2.44 -17.91 1.87
CA LEU A 107 -2.36 -16.71 1.05
C LEU A 107 -3.36 -15.65 1.53
N GLY A 108 -4.58 -16.05 1.89
CA GLY A 108 -5.60 -15.16 2.45
C GLY A 108 -5.16 -14.49 3.75
N VAL A 109 -4.55 -15.24 4.66
CA VAL A 109 -3.95 -14.68 5.88
C VAL A 109 -2.83 -13.69 5.55
N GLY A 110 -1.97 -14.02 4.58
CA GLY A 110 -0.93 -13.11 4.10
C GLY A 110 -1.48 -11.79 3.55
N ILE A 111 -2.52 -11.87 2.70
CA ILE A 111 -3.21 -10.70 2.15
C ILE A 111 -3.81 -9.84 3.26
N PHE A 112 -4.48 -10.46 4.25
CA PHE A 112 -5.01 -9.76 5.42
C PHE A 112 -3.92 -8.98 6.15
N VAL A 113 -2.81 -9.63 6.51
CA VAL A 113 -1.69 -8.96 7.21
C VAL A 113 -1.09 -7.83 6.36
N MET A 114 -0.95 -8.03 5.04
CA MET A 114 -0.46 -6.99 4.14
C MET A 114 -1.41 -5.79 4.07
N ALA A 115 -2.72 -6.02 3.98
CA ALA A 115 -3.74 -4.98 3.95
C ALA A 115 -3.68 -4.10 5.21
N GLU A 116 -3.65 -4.72 6.40
CA GLU A 116 -3.52 -4.01 7.68
C GLU A 116 -2.23 -3.19 7.76
N LYS A 117 -1.09 -3.80 7.37
CA LYS A 117 0.20 -3.11 7.36
C LYS A 117 0.21 -1.94 6.40
N PHE A 118 -0.34 -2.10 5.20
CA PHE A 118 -0.37 -1.03 4.20
C PHE A 118 -1.27 0.12 4.63
N ALA A 119 -2.42 -0.18 5.23
CA ALA A 119 -3.26 0.85 5.83
C ALA A 119 -2.50 1.62 6.93
N ALA A 120 -1.90 0.91 7.90
CA ALA A 120 -1.11 1.53 8.95
C ALA A 120 0.02 2.43 8.40
N ASP A 121 0.75 1.96 7.39
CA ASP A 121 1.83 2.72 6.75
C ASP A 121 1.30 3.98 6.03
N VAL A 122 0.14 3.91 5.36
CA VAL A 122 -0.52 5.06 4.72
C VAL A 122 -0.96 6.10 5.77
N PHE A 123 -1.47 5.68 6.92
CA PHE A 123 -1.86 6.59 8.00
C PHE A 123 -0.64 7.22 8.70
N ARG A 124 0.47 6.49 8.81
CA ARG A 124 1.74 6.99 9.37
C ARG A 124 2.50 7.91 8.41
N HIS A 125 2.25 7.82 7.11
CA HIS A 125 2.93 8.61 6.10
C HIS A 125 2.68 10.12 6.29
N ARG A 126 3.77 10.88 6.42
CA ARG A 126 3.79 12.34 6.44
C ARG A 126 4.44 12.85 5.15
N PRO A 127 3.71 13.59 4.29
CA PRO A 127 4.29 14.17 3.09
C PRO A 127 5.26 15.30 3.47
N GLY A 128 6.49 15.29 2.92
CA GLY A 128 7.44 16.41 3.04
C GLY A 128 8.75 16.14 3.80
N THR A 129 9.03 14.92 4.26
CA THR A 129 10.36 14.58 4.79
C THR A 129 11.25 14.10 3.65
N GLU A 130 11.80 15.02 2.85
CA GLU A 130 13.05 14.68 2.18
C GLU A 130 14.13 14.50 3.27
N PRO A 131 15.05 13.53 3.12
CA PRO A 131 16.28 13.58 3.87
C PRO A 131 16.93 14.91 3.52
N THR A 132 17.11 15.79 4.51
CA THR A 132 18.02 16.91 4.37
C THR A 132 19.39 16.33 4.05
N THR A 133 19.70 16.19 2.77
CA THR A 133 21.08 16.14 2.31
C THR A 133 21.63 17.49 2.72
N ALA A 134 22.32 17.52 3.86
CA ALA A 134 22.98 18.72 4.36
C ALA A 134 23.85 19.28 3.23
N PRO A 135 23.64 20.52 2.78
CA PRO A 135 24.56 21.17 1.86
C PRO A 135 25.82 21.52 2.68
N GLY A 136 26.79 20.61 2.70
CA GLY A 136 28.02 20.80 3.47
C GLY A 136 29.24 19.99 3.01
N ALA A 137 29.13 19.21 1.94
CA ALA A 137 30.24 18.40 1.43
C ALA A 137 30.87 18.95 0.14
N GLU A 138 30.70 20.24 -0.15
CA GLU A 138 31.22 20.86 -1.38
C GLU A 138 31.86 22.24 -1.11
N THR A 139 32.81 22.35 -0.17
CA THR A 139 33.73 23.53 -0.09
C THR A 139 35.10 23.25 0.57
N ALA A 140 35.65 22.03 0.52
CA ALA A 140 36.99 21.76 1.07
C ALA A 140 37.95 21.12 0.06
N ALA A 141 37.79 21.43 -1.23
CA ALA A 141 38.68 20.94 -2.29
C ALA A 141 39.11 22.07 -3.23
N SER A 142 39.76 23.09 -2.67
CA SER A 142 40.63 23.95 -3.47
C SER A 142 41.65 24.68 -2.61
N THR A 143 42.92 24.44 -2.96
CA THR A 143 44.11 25.31 -2.78
C THR A 143 45.10 24.91 -1.67
N GLU A 144 46.16 24.19 -2.03
CA GLU A 144 47.51 24.51 -1.55
C GLU A 144 48.58 24.17 -2.63
N PRO A 145 49.55 25.06 -2.92
CA PRO A 145 50.46 24.94 -4.06
C PRO A 145 51.78 24.23 -3.75
N ALA A 146 52.46 23.87 -4.83
CA ALA A 146 53.80 23.32 -4.98
C ALA A 146 54.85 23.75 -3.92
N GLY A 147 55.55 22.75 -3.36
CA GLY A 147 56.80 22.92 -2.63
C GLY A 147 57.86 21.93 -3.13
N VAL A 148 58.77 22.43 -3.96
CA VAL A 148 60.04 21.80 -4.36
C VAL A 148 61.08 22.05 -3.27
N GLN A 149 61.75 21.00 -2.76
CA GLN A 149 63.15 21.00 -2.27
C GLN A 149 63.65 19.54 -2.39
N ALA A 150 64.59 19.23 -3.30
CA ALA A 150 66.05 19.36 -3.21
C ALA A 150 66.71 18.16 -2.51
#